data_AF-A0A7W1JZM2-F1
#
_entry.id   AF-A0A7W1JZM2-F1
#
_cell.length_a   1.000
_cell.length_b   1.000
_cell.length_c   1.000
_cell.angle_alpha   90.00
_cell.angle_beta   90.00
_cell.angle_gamma   90.00
#
_symmetry.space_group_name_H-M   'P 1'
#
loop_
_entity.id
_entity.type
_entity.pdbx_description
1 polymer ?
#
loop_
_entity_poly.entity_id
_entity_poly.type
_entity_poly.pdbx_seq_one_letter_code
_entity_poly.pdbx_strand_id
1 'polypeptide(L)'
;MSMRLAAASGAVTALVVVTVWVSDLSFERAVLLAPVLVIGLAAVAGLFVFWGRVGWESFRQARHPRLVVAAALAFVLLLVGLTLLGVQLPRE
;
A
#
# COMPACT_ATOMS: atom_id res chain seq x y z
N MET A 1 17.90 -11.90 -13.67
CA MET A 1 16.68 -11.74 -12.84
C MET A 1 16.25 -10.29 -12.94
N SER A 2 15.06 -9.98 -13.46
CA SER A 2 14.70 -8.58 -13.74
C SER A 2 14.45 -7.82 -12.43
N MET A 3 14.96 -6.59 -12.32
CA MET A 3 14.76 -5.73 -11.14
C MET A 3 13.28 -5.58 -10.76
N ARG A 4 12.39 -5.65 -11.77
CA ARG A 4 10.93 -5.66 -11.62
C ARG A 4 10.41 -6.90 -10.90
N LEU A 5 10.95 -8.07 -11.18
CA LEU A 5 10.59 -9.32 -10.50
C LEU A 5 11.03 -9.27 -9.02
N ALA A 6 12.24 -8.78 -8.75
CA ALA A 6 12.73 -8.65 -7.38
C ALA A 6 11.88 -7.67 -6.55
N ALA A 7 11.52 -6.51 -7.11
CA ALA A 7 10.66 -5.53 -6.45
C ALA A 7 9.23 -6.07 -6.23
N ALA A 8 8.66 -6.78 -7.21
CA ALA A 8 7.35 -7.40 -7.09
C ALA A 8 7.35 -8.49 -6.00
N SER A 9 8.37 -9.35 -5.96
CA SER A 9 8.52 -10.36 -4.93
C SER A 9 8.65 -9.74 -3.54
N GLY A 10 9.46 -8.69 -3.39
CA GLY A 10 9.62 -7.99 -2.10
C GLY A 10 8.31 -7.34 -1.61
N ALA A 11 7.56 -6.70 -2.51
CA ALA A 11 6.28 -6.09 -2.17
C ALA A 11 5.24 -7.14 -1.73
N VAL A 12 5.19 -8.29 -2.41
CA VAL A 12 4.32 -9.41 -2.04
C VAL A 12 4.72 -9.98 -0.68
N THR A 13 6.02 -10.18 -0.43
CA THR A 13 6.52 -10.66 0.86
C THR A 13 6.18 -9.69 2.00
N ALA A 14 6.38 -8.39 1.79
CA ALA A 14 6.02 -7.37 2.79
C ALA A 14 4.51 -7.37 3.07
N LEU A 15 3.66 -7.48 2.04
CA LEU A 15 2.21 -7.57 2.20
C LEU A 15 1.82 -8.80 3.05
N VAL A 16 2.41 -9.96 2.78
CA VAL A 16 2.16 -11.20 3.54
C VAL A 16 2.58 -11.04 5.00
N VAL A 17 3.77 -10.49 5.26
CA VAL A 17 4.27 -10.26 6.63
C VAL A 17 3.37 -9.29 7.39
N VAL A 18 2.96 -8.19 6.77
CA VAL A 18 2.04 -7.22 7.38
C VAL A 18 0.69 -7.85 7.67
N THR A 19 0.17 -8.70 6.78
CA THR A 19 -1.11 -9.39 6.98
C THR A 19 -1.05 -10.37 8.16
N VAL A 20 0.04 -11.14 8.26
CA VAL A 20 0.27 -12.07 9.39
C VAL A 20 0.39 -11.30 10.69
N TRP A 21 1.13 -10.18 10.70
CA TRP A 21 1.36 -9.36 11.89
C TRP A 21 0.10 -8.62 12.37
N VAL A 22 -0.74 -8.14 11.46
CA VAL A 22 -2.02 -7.48 11.79
C VAL A 22 -3.05 -8.47 12.33
N SER A 23 -2.92 -9.75 12.01
CA SER A 23 -3.89 -10.79 12.36
C SER A 23 -3.74 -11.34 13.79
N ASP A 24 -3.07 -10.62 14.70
CA ASP A 24 -2.79 -10.94 16.12
C ASP A 24 -4.07 -11.02 17.00
N LEU A 25 -5.08 -11.75 16.52
CA LEU A 25 -6.38 -11.93 17.17
C LEU A 25 -6.36 -13.20 18.01
N SER A 26 -6.77 -13.08 19.28
CA SER A 26 -7.10 -14.24 20.12
C SER A 26 -8.04 -15.18 19.33
N PHE A 27 -7.67 -16.46 19.20
CA PHE A 27 -8.36 -17.45 18.36
C PHE A 27 -9.89 -17.44 18.52
N GLU A 28 -10.39 -17.20 19.73
CA GLU A 28 -11.82 -17.14 20.06
C GLU A 28 -12.58 -16.02 19.33
N ARG A 29 -12.04 -14.79 19.33
CA ARG A 29 -12.64 -13.65 18.60
C ARG A 29 -12.43 -13.77 17.10
N ALA A 30 -11.30 -14.32 16.67
CA ALA A 30 -11.02 -14.55 15.26
C ALA A 30 -12.04 -15.51 14.64
N VAL A 31 -12.47 -16.56 15.35
CA VAL A 31 -13.50 -17.50 14.87
C VAL A 31 -14.88 -16.83 14.80
N LEU A 32 -15.26 -16.05 15.81
CA LEU A 32 -16.55 -15.32 15.80
C LEU A 32 -16.61 -14.25 14.69
N LEU A 33 -15.49 -13.57 14.43
CA LEU A 33 -15.37 -12.54 13.40
C LEU A 33 -14.86 -13.07 12.07
N ALA A 34 -14.59 -14.37 11.94
CA ALA A 34 -13.97 -14.96 10.76
C ALA A 34 -14.68 -14.57 9.45
N PRO A 35 -16.03 -14.58 9.35
CA PRO A 35 -16.70 -14.17 8.12
C PRO A 35 -16.41 -12.71 7.75
N VAL A 36 -16.43 -11.82 8.75
CA VAL A 36 -16.19 -10.38 8.55
C VAL A 36 -14.72 -10.12 8.21
N LEU A 37 -13.79 -10.81 8.88
CA LEU A 37 -12.36 -10.70 8.61
C LEU A 37 -12.01 -11.22 7.21
N VAL A 38 -12.59 -12.35 6.80
CA VAL A 38 -12.39 -12.90 5.45
C VAL A 38 -12.94 -11.95 4.40
N ILE A 39 -14.15 -11.42 4.58
CA ILE A 39 -14.74 -10.46 3.63
C ILE A 39 -13.93 -9.16 3.60
N GLY A 40 -13.54 -8.62 4.76
CA GLY A 40 -12.74 -7.41 4.86
C GLY A 40 -11.39 -7.57 4.19
N LEU A 41 -10.69 -8.68 4.47
CA LEU A 41 -9.40 -8.97 3.85
C LEU A 41 -9.52 -9.21 2.35
N ALA A 42 -10.55 -9.94 1.90
CA ALA A 42 -10.81 -10.16 0.48
C ALA A 42 -11.16 -8.87 -0.25
N ALA A 43 -11.95 -7.98 0.37
CA ALA A 43 -12.29 -6.68 -0.18
C ALA A 43 -11.06 -5.77 -0.29
N VAL A 44 -10.22 -5.72 0.76
CA VAL A 44 -8.97 -4.96 0.76
C VAL A 44 -8.02 -5.51 -0.31
N ALA A 45 -7.81 -6.83 -0.37
CA ALA A 45 -6.98 -7.47 -1.38
C ALA A 45 -7.51 -7.19 -2.80
N GLY A 46 -8.83 -7.33 -3.01
CA GLY A 46 -9.49 -7.02 -4.28
C GLY A 46 -9.30 -5.56 -4.68
N LEU A 47 -9.44 -4.62 -3.73
CA LEU A 47 -9.22 -3.20 -3.95
C LEU A 47 -7.77 -2.92 -4.36
N PHE A 48 -6.79 -3.48 -3.64
CA PHE A 48 -5.37 -3.33 -3.99
C PHE A 48 -5.06 -3.90 -5.38
N VAL A 49 -5.59 -5.08 -5.71
CA VAL A 49 -5.38 -5.68 -7.03
C VAL A 49 -6.05 -4.84 -8.12
N PHE A 50 -7.28 -4.39 -7.88
CA PHE A 50 -8.05 -3.58 -8.82
C PHE A 50 -7.36 -2.24 -9.09
N TRP A 51 -7.11 -1.45 -8.05
CA TRP A 51 -6.47 -0.14 -8.17
C TRP A 51 -5.02 -0.26 -8.61
N GLY A 52 -4.29 -1.27 -8.16
CA GLY A 52 -2.94 -1.55 -8.62
C GLY A 52 -2.92 -1.82 -10.13
N ARG A 53 -3.83 -2.65 -10.64
CA ARG A 53 -3.92 -2.93 -12.07
C ARG A 53 -4.34 -1.71 -12.88
N VAL A 54 -5.39 -1.00 -12.44
CA VAL A 54 -5.88 0.21 -13.12
C VAL A 54 -4.80 1.29 -13.12
N GLY A 55 -4.22 1.58 -11.96
CA GLY A 55 -3.14 2.56 -11.82
C GLY A 55 -1.92 2.19 -12.64
N TRP A 56 -1.57 0.90 -12.72
CA TRP A 56 -0.48 0.43 -13.57
C TRP A 56 -0.75 0.67 -15.05
N GLU A 57 -1.95 0.36 -15.52
CA GLU A 57 -2.33 0.56 -16.92
C GLU A 57 -2.40 2.06 -17.26
N SER A 58 -3.00 2.88 -16.39
CA SER A 58 -3.02 4.34 -16.51
C SER A 58 -1.61 4.94 -16.50
N PHE A 59 -0.72 4.42 -15.65
CA PHE A 59 0.68 4.85 -15.59
C PHE A 59 1.43 4.48 -16.88
N ARG A 60 1.17 3.30 -17.45
CA ARG A 60 1.80 2.84 -18.69
C ARG A 60 1.31 3.62 -19.92
N GLN A 61 0.07 4.07 -19.90
CA GLN A 61 -0.54 4.89 -20.96
C GLN A 61 -0.23 6.39 -20.81
N ALA A 62 0.33 6.83 -19.68
CA ALA A 62 0.73 8.21 -19.48
C ALA A 62 1.81 8.63 -20.49
N ARG A 63 1.68 9.82 -21.09
CA ARG A 63 2.66 10.37 -22.04
C ARG A 63 4.09 10.47 -21.47
N HIS A 64 4.21 10.74 -20.16
CA HIS A 64 5.50 10.94 -19.48
C HIS A 64 5.56 10.20 -18.13
N PRO A 65 5.73 8.87 -18.13
CA PRO A 65 5.71 8.06 -16.91
C PRO A 65 6.81 8.44 -15.91
N ARG A 66 7.97 8.88 -16.40
CA ARG A 66 9.08 9.34 -15.55
C ARG A 66 8.71 10.58 -14.72
N LEU A 67 7.93 11.51 -15.29
CA LEU A 67 7.48 12.70 -14.57
C LEU A 67 6.49 12.36 -13.46
N VAL A 68 5.60 11.39 -13.71
CA VAL A 68 4.65 10.92 -12.70
C VAL A 68 5.37 10.29 -11.50
N VAL A 69 6.39 9.45 -11.75
CA VAL A 69 7.21 8.90 -10.67
C VAL A 69 7.98 9.98 -9.93
N ALA A 70 8.59 10.91 -10.66
CA ALA A 70 9.34 12.02 -10.05
C ALA A 70 8.44 12.89 -9.17
N ALA A 71 7.24 13.23 -9.65
CA ALA A 71 6.25 14.00 -8.89
C ALA A 71 5.78 13.24 -7.64
N ALA A 72 5.49 11.94 -7.77
CA ALA A 72 5.10 11.11 -6.64
C ALA A 72 6.22 11.03 -5.57
N LEU A 73 7.47 10.83 -6.00
CA LEU A 73 8.63 10.82 -5.10
C LEU A 73 8.83 12.18 -4.43
N ALA A 74 8.76 13.27 -5.19
CA ALA A 74 8.88 14.63 -4.66
C ALA A 74 7.79 14.91 -3.61
N PHE A 75 6.56 14.48 -3.86
CA PHE A 75 5.46 14.60 -2.93
C PHE A 75 5.70 13.79 -1.63
N VAL A 76 6.16 12.54 -1.75
CA VAL A 76 6.51 11.71 -0.58
C VAL A 76 7.66 12.33 0.22
N LEU A 77 8.72 12.80 -0.45
CA LEU A 77 9.84 13.47 0.20
C LEU A 77 9.41 14.76 0.90
N LEU A 78 8.51 15.53 0.28
CA LEU A 78 7.93 16.71 0.89
C LEU A 78 7.13 16.35 2.15
N LEU A 79 6.27 15.33 2.09
CA LEU A 79 5.50 14.85 3.24
C LEU A 79 6.41 14.38 4.39
N VAL A 80 7.40 13.55 4.08
CA VAL A 80 8.37 13.08 5.07
C VAL A 80 9.15 14.26 5.64
N GLY A 81 9.59 15.20 4.80
CA GLY A 81 10.29 16.41 5.21
C GLY A 81 9.45 17.26 6.16
N LEU A 82 8.18 17.52 5.83
CA LEU A 82 7.25 18.27 6.68
C LEU A 82 6.97 17.55 8.01
N THR A 83 6.87 16.21 7.97
CA THR A 83 6.66 15.38 9.18
C THR A 83 7.88 15.45 10.10
N LEU A 84 9.08 15.35 9.54
CA LEU A 84 10.35 15.43 10.30
C LEU A 84 10.65 16.84 10.79
N LEU A 85 10.30 17.88 10.01
CA LEU A 85 10.38 19.26 10.47
C LEU A 85 9.41 19.54 11.62
N GLY A 86 8.50 18.61 11.94
CA GLY A 86 7.56 18.75 13.05
C GLY A 86 6.73 20.00 12.88
N VAL A 87 6.32 20.33 11.65
CA VAL A 87 5.46 21.47 11.36
C VAL A 87 4.18 21.24 12.12
N GLN A 88 4.07 21.85 13.30
CA GLN A 88 2.84 21.89 14.06
C GLN A 88 1.89 22.72 13.21
N LEU A 89 0.99 22.03 12.51
CA LEU A 89 -0.19 22.66 11.94
C LEU A 89 -0.83 23.47 13.08
N PRO A 90 -1.03 24.79 12.91
CA PRO A 90 -1.71 25.61 13.89
C PRO A 90 -3.00 24.90 14.26
N ARG A 91 -3.10 24.47 15.53
CA ARG A 91 -4.31 23.82 16.01
C ARG A 91 -5.30 24.93 16.28
N GLU A 92 -6.33 24.96 15.44
CA GLU A 92 -7.57 25.68 15.72
C GLU A 92 -8.41 24.89 16.71
#